data_AF-A0A662GPC4-F1
#
_entry.id   AF-A0A662GPC4-F1
#
_cell.length_a   1.000
_cell.length_b   1.000
_cell.length_c   1.000
_cell.angle_alpha   90.00
_cell.angle_beta   90.00
_cell.angle_gamma   90.00
#
_symmetry.space_group_name_H-M   'P 1'
#
loop_
_entity.id
_entity.type
_entity.pdbx_description
1 polymer ?
#
loop_
_entity_poly.entity_id
_entity_poly.type
_entity_poly.pdbx_seq_one_letter_code
_entity_poly.pdbx_strand_id
1 'polypeptide(L)'
;MLGGIIILMDSDEITCMDYITCPECKSIVPKGNYCIFCGARLESEVASKKKEDKEGLKKLEKDFIYCPRCDNVVKADSRYCPFCGLKLHNYSSHSSS
;
A
#
# COMPACT_ATOMS: atom_id res chain seq x y z
N MET A 1 14.99 47.58 -26.04
CA MET A 1 13.61 47.28 -26.49
C MET A 1 13.75 46.17 -27.53
N LEU A 2 13.37 44.92 -27.35
CA LEU A 2 12.57 44.25 -26.33
C LEU A 2 13.23 42.88 -26.07
N GLY A 3 13.48 42.56 -24.80
CA GLY A 3 13.86 41.21 -24.41
C GLY A 3 12.65 40.31 -24.59
N GLY A 4 12.69 39.46 -25.62
CA GLY A 4 11.70 38.42 -25.83
C GLY A 4 11.83 37.40 -24.71
N ILE A 5 10.95 37.50 -23.71
CA ILE A 5 10.67 36.40 -22.79
C ILE A 5 10.07 35.29 -23.66
N ILE A 6 10.90 34.31 -24.00
CA ILE A 6 10.41 33.01 -24.45
C ILE A 6 9.83 32.38 -23.18
N ILE A 7 8.53 32.58 -22.95
CA ILE A 7 7.78 31.74 -22.02
C ILE A 7 7.86 30.35 -22.66
N LEU A 8 8.74 29.49 -22.15
CA LEU A 8 8.62 28.05 -22.36
C LEU A 8 7.31 27.67 -21.68
N MET A 9 6.22 27.68 -22.46
CA MET A 9 5.01 26.96 -22.10
C MET A 9 5.40 25.49 -22.15
N ASP A 10 5.68 24.94 -20.97
CA ASP A 10 5.85 23.51 -20.71
C ASP A 10 4.75 22.78 -21.49
N SER A 11 5.15 22.08 -22.55
CA SER A 11 4.25 21.48 -23.53
C SER A 11 3.64 20.17 -23.00
N ASP A 12 3.55 20.06 -21.67
CA ASP A 12 3.15 18.89 -20.89
C ASP A 12 1.74 19.02 -20.30
N GLU A 13 0.97 20.02 -20.73
CA GLU A 13 -0.46 20.15 -20.39
C GLU A 13 -1.38 19.82 -21.57
N ILE A 14 -0.95 18.90 -22.43
CA ILE A 14 -1.90 18.10 -23.21
C ILE A 14 -2.23 16.90 -22.32
N THR A 15 -3.39 16.93 -21.67
CA THR A 15 -3.92 15.77 -20.94
C THR A 15 -4.06 14.60 -21.93
N CYS A 16 -3.03 13.75 -22.01
CA CYS A 16 -3.07 12.48 -22.71
C CYS A 16 -4.14 11.65 -22.03
N MET A 17 -5.35 11.65 -22.58
CA MET A 17 -6.42 10.77 -22.13
C MET A 17 -5.98 9.34 -22.48
N ASP A 18 -5.23 8.71 -21.57
CA ASP A 18 -4.76 7.35 -21.76
C ASP A 18 -5.98 6.42 -21.76
N TYR A 19 -6.11 5.59 -22.80
CA TYR A 19 -7.10 4.52 -22.86
C TYR A 19 -6.40 3.18 -22.68
N ILE A 20 -7.01 2.29 -21.90
CA ILE A 20 -6.53 0.94 -21.63
C ILE A 20 -7.58 -0.07 -22.05
N THR A 21 -7.13 -1.18 -22.64
CA THR A 21 -8.02 -2.31 -22.95
C THR A 21 -8.18 -3.17 -21.71
N CYS A 22 -9.43 -3.35 -21.27
CA CYS A 22 -9.72 -4.19 -20.13
C CYS A 22 -9.33 -5.67 -20.41
N PRO A 23 -8.50 -6.31 -19.59
CA PRO A 23 -8.12 -7.71 -19.80
C PRO A 23 -9.30 -8.69 -19.66
N GLU A 24 -10.27 -8.36 -18.80
CA GLU A 24 -11.43 -9.22 -18.54
C GLU A 24 -12.46 -9.18 -19.68
N CYS A 25 -12.95 -7.99 -20.05
CA CYS A 25 -14.04 -7.84 -21.01
C CYS A 25 -13.61 -7.37 -22.41
N LYS A 26 -12.31 -7.06 -22.61
CA LYS A 26 -11.73 -6.57 -23.88
C LYS A 26 -12.30 -5.24 -24.38
N SER A 27 -13.04 -4.53 -23.53
CA SER A 27 -13.52 -3.17 -23.82
C SER A 27 -12.40 -2.15 -23.65
N ILE A 28 -12.37 -1.16 -24.54
CA ILE A 28 -11.46 -0.01 -24.45
C ILE A 28 -12.11 1.01 -23.52
N VAL A 29 -11.40 1.38 -22.46
CA VAL A 29 -11.91 2.24 -21.40
C VAL A 29 -10.83 3.26 -21.00
N PRO A 30 -11.19 4.43 -20.47
CA PRO A 30 -10.21 5.38 -19.99
C PRO A 30 -9.38 4.75 -18.86
N LYS A 31 -8.08 5.06 -18.84
CA LYS A 31 -7.16 4.63 -17.79
C LYS A 31 -7.66 5.14 -16.45
N GLY A 32 -7.98 4.19 -15.58
CA GLY A 32 -8.56 4.44 -14.28
C GLY A 32 -8.38 3.21 -13.39
N ASN A 33 -9.02 3.19 -12.24
CA ASN A 33 -8.89 2.07 -11.31
C ASN A 33 -9.74 0.86 -11.72
N TYR A 34 -10.85 1.08 -12.42
CA TYR A 34 -11.83 0.04 -12.73
C TYR A 34 -12.44 0.23 -14.13
N CYS A 35 -12.79 -0.89 -14.75
CA CYS A 35 -13.52 -0.93 -16.00
C CYS A 35 -14.98 -0.59 -15.75
N ILE A 36 -15.51 0.41 -16.46
CA ILE A 36 -16.91 0.84 -16.34
C ILE A 36 -17.91 -0.20 -16.85
N PHE A 37 -17.47 -1.17 -17.67
CA PHE A 37 -18.35 -2.18 -18.27
C PHE A 37 -18.46 -3.46 -17.44
N CYS A 38 -17.35 -3.93 -16.88
CA CYS A 38 -17.32 -5.19 -16.11
C CYS A 38 -16.88 -5.05 -14.66
N GLY A 39 -16.42 -3.86 -14.23
CA GLY A 39 -15.92 -3.62 -12.88
C GLY A 39 -14.50 -4.14 -12.62
N ALA A 40 -13.82 -4.73 -13.61
CA ALA A 40 -12.47 -5.25 -13.46
C ALA A 40 -11.45 -4.16 -13.12
N ARG A 41 -10.47 -4.45 -12.26
CA ARG A 41 -9.44 -3.49 -11.85
C ARG A 41 -8.40 -3.28 -12.97
N LEU A 42 -8.09 -2.03 -13.31
CA LEU A 42 -7.24 -1.63 -14.46
C LEU A 42 -5.94 -0.97 -14.00
N GLU A 43 -5.37 -1.48 -12.89
CA GLU A 43 -4.19 -0.90 -12.25
C GLU A 43 -3.02 -0.87 -13.25
N SER A 44 -2.61 0.34 -13.63
CA SER A 44 -1.45 0.56 -14.48
C SER A 44 -0.20 0.46 -13.59
N GLU A 45 0.62 -0.57 -13.78
CA GLU A 45 1.91 -0.77 -13.12
C GLU A 45 2.97 0.26 -13.56
N VAL A 46 2.70 1.55 -13.32
CA VAL A 46 3.64 2.66 -13.47
C VAL A 46 3.52 3.56 -12.25
N ALA A 47 3.99 3.03 -11.12
CA ALA A 47 4.45 3.82 -9.98
C ALA A 47 5.73 3.22 -9.38
N SER A 48 6.62 2.73 -10.24
CA SER A 48 8.04 2.56 -9.91
C SER A 48 8.69 3.95 -9.81
N LYS A 49 8.65 4.57 -8.62
CA LYS A 49 9.77 5.27 -7.95
C LYS A 49 9.29 6.14 -6.77
N LYS A 50 9.23 5.51 -5.60
CA LYS A 50 9.69 6.05 -4.31
C LYS A 50 10.40 4.82 -3.68
N LYS A 51 11.65 4.81 -3.21
CA LYS A 51 12.37 5.76 -2.33
C LYS A 51 13.88 5.44 -2.41
N GLU A 52 14.73 6.43 -2.54
CA GLU A 52 16.13 6.37 -2.10
C GLU A 52 16.25 7.15 -0.78
N ASP A 53 17.04 6.56 0.13
CA ASP A 53 17.53 7.03 1.42
C ASP A 53 16.51 7.41 2.53
N LYS A 54 16.42 6.56 3.57
CA LYS A 54 17.06 6.84 4.87
C LYS A 54 17.12 5.57 5.71
N GLU A 55 18.36 5.16 5.96
CA GLU A 55 18.80 4.28 7.01
C GLU A 55 18.19 4.71 8.36
N GLY A 56 17.42 3.82 8.98
CA GLY A 56 16.77 4.11 10.25
C GLY A 56 15.76 3.03 10.66
N LEU A 57 16.21 2.15 11.57
CA LEU A 57 15.42 1.19 12.35
C LEU A 57 15.21 -0.21 11.74
N LYS A 58 16.32 -0.96 11.68
CA LYS A 58 16.29 -2.38 12.08
C LYS A 58 15.63 -2.49 13.47
N LYS A 59 14.78 -3.52 13.64
CA LYS A 59 14.22 -4.08 14.90
C LYS A 59 12.72 -3.83 15.13
N LEU A 60 11.88 -4.59 14.42
CA LEU A 60 10.52 -4.95 14.83
C LEU A 60 10.15 -6.29 14.16
N GLU A 61 10.97 -7.29 14.42
CA GLU A 61 10.65 -8.67 14.08
C GLU A 61 10.43 -9.39 15.42
N LYS A 62 9.17 -9.75 15.72
CA LYS A 62 8.69 -10.69 16.77
C LYS A 62 7.93 -10.14 18.00
N ASP A 63 7.03 -9.17 17.82
CA ASP A 63 6.04 -8.81 18.86
C ASP A 63 4.66 -9.48 18.66
N PHE A 64 4.59 -10.62 17.96
CA PHE A 64 3.35 -11.36 17.72
C PHE A 64 3.48 -12.81 18.20
N ILE A 65 2.47 -13.28 18.93
CA ILE A 65 2.33 -14.65 19.43
C ILE A 65 1.07 -15.29 18.84
N TYR A 66 1.02 -16.62 18.82
CA TYR A 66 -0.19 -17.35 18.47
C TYR A 66 -1.01 -17.64 19.72
N CYS A 67 -2.32 -17.42 19.64
CA CYS A 67 -3.23 -17.76 20.72
C CYS A 67 -3.40 -19.29 20.79
N PRO A 68 -3.09 -19.98 21.91
CA PRO A 68 -3.20 -21.43 22.01
C PRO A 68 -4.65 -21.96 22.04
N ARG A 69 -5.65 -21.06 22.06
CA ARG A 69 -7.06 -21.45 22.07
C ARG A 69 -7.73 -21.35 20.71
N CYS A 70 -7.29 -20.43 19.86
CA CYS A 70 -7.96 -20.15 18.59
C CYS A 70 -6.99 -19.94 17.43
N ASP A 71 -5.70 -20.18 17.65
CA ASP A 71 -4.61 -20.09 16.67
C ASP A 71 -4.50 -18.77 15.92
N ASN A 72 -5.16 -17.73 16.42
CA ASN A 72 -5.08 -16.40 15.85
C ASN A 72 -3.79 -15.71 16.30
N VAL A 73 -3.23 -14.91 15.40
CA VAL A 73 -2.06 -14.07 15.66
C VAL A 73 -2.50 -12.88 16.50
N VAL A 74 -1.84 -12.69 17.64
CA VAL A 74 -2.13 -11.63 18.60
C VAL A 74 -0.82 -10.96 19.00
N LYS A 75 -0.88 -9.70 19.42
CA LYS A 75 0.32 -8.98 19.90
C LYS A 75 0.83 -9.63 21.19
N ALA A 76 2.14 -9.74 21.32
CA ALA A 76 2.82 -10.31 22.50
C ALA A 76 2.46 -9.52 23.78
N ASP A 77 2.35 -8.19 23.71
CA ASP A 77 1.95 -7.33 24.83
C ASP A 77 0.46 -7.35 25.19
N SER A 78 -0.37 -8.05 24.41
CA SER A 78 -1.81 -8.11 24.69
C SER A 78 -2.09 -8.91 25.96
N ARG A 79 -2.86 -8.35 26.89
CA ARG A 79 -3.32 -9.09 28.09
C ARG A 79 -4.39 -10.13 27.79
N TYR A 80 -5.13 -9.94 26.70
CA TYR A 80 -6.23 -10.80 26.27
C TYR A 80 -6.22 -10.98 24.76
N CYS A 81 -6.64 -12.15 24.28
CA CYS A 81 -6.88 -12.39 22.87
C CYS A 81 -8.16 -11.66 22.43
N PRO A 82 -8.12 -10.77 21.43
CA PRO A 82 -9.31 -10.05 20.97
C PRO A 82 -10.31 -10.96 20.23
N PHE A 83 -9.88 -12.15 19.81
CA PHE A 83 -10.72 -13.09 19.06
C PHE A 83 -11.49 -14.07 19.97
N CYS A 84 -10.88 -14.50 21.09
CA CYS A 84 -11.47 -15.53 21.95
C CYS A 84 -11.53 -15.17 23.44
N GLY A 85 -11.02 -14.01 23.83
CA GLY A 85 -11.02 -13.52 25.22
C GLY A 85 -10.03 -14.23 26.16
N LEU A 86 -9.18 -15.13 25.67
CA LEU A 86 -8.18 -15.83 26.49
C LEU A 86 -7.17 -14.82 27.07
N LYS A 87 -6.85 -14.93 28.37
CA LYS A 87 -5.78 -14.15 29.01
C LYS A 87 -4.39 -14.62 28.54
N LEU A 88 -3.55 -13.71 28.08
CA LEU A 88 -2.24 -13.99 27.45
C LEU A 88 -1.02 -13.54 28.29
N HIS A 89 -1.25 -13.14 29.55
CA HIS A 89 -0.29 -12.48 30.46
C HIS A 89 1.07 -13.18 30.68
N ASN A 90 1.26 -14.43 30.25
CA ASN A 90 2.48 -15.21 30.49
C ASN A 90 3.23 -15.63 29.21
N TYR A 91 2.83 -15.16 28.02
CA TYR A 91 3.47 -15.53 26.76
C TYR A 91 4.46 -14.47 26.24
N SER A 92 4.49 -13.29 26.87
CA SER A 92 5.41 -12.19 26.59
C SER A 92 6.59 -12.23 27.56
N SER A 93 7.48 -13.21 27.39
CA SER A 93 8.78 -13.21 28.09
C SER A 93 9.72 -12.18 27.47
N HIS A 94 9.43 -10.89 27.70
CA HIS A 94 10.46 -9.87 27.74
C HIS A 94 10.96 -9.78 29.19
N SER A 95 11.82 -10.73 29.56
CA SER A 95 12.76 -10.52 30.66
C SER A 95 13.68 -9.37 30.26
N SER A 96 13.60 -8.24 30.96
CA SER A 96 14.68 -7.27 31.01
C SER A 96 14.71 -6.76 32.44
N SER A 97 15.64 -7.35 33.20
CA SER A 97 16.03 -7.01 34.56
C SER A 97 16.40 -5.54 34.73
#